data_AF-A0AAU9VGT7-F1
#
_entry.id   AF-A0AAU9VGT7-F1
#
_cell.length_a   1.000
_cell.length_b   1.000
_cell.length_c   1.000
_cell.angle_alpha   90.00
_cell.angle_beta   90.00
_cell.angle_gamma   90.00
#
_symmetry.space_group_name_H-M   'P 1'
#
loop_
_entity.id
_entity.type
_entity.pdbx_description
1 polymer ?
#
loop_
_entity_poly.entity_id
_entity_poly.type
_entity_poly.pdbx_seq_one_letter_code
_entity_poly.pdbx_strand_id
1 'polypeptide(L)'
;MKYIVIKRWHDLQDNNFQYEVGDSYPREGLEPSENRILELSSSNNIPGIPLIKPMNIPDSEDSGLKNESIAELENDNLEKVLDEETDGNNTHIDDSSSIQKNGRKTKKKVTNT
;
A
#
# COMPACT_ATOMS: atom_id res chain seq x y z
N MET A 1 13.15 13.39 -6.33
CA MET A 1 11.93 14.22 -6.17
C MET A 1 10.86 13.39 -5.50
N LYS A 2 10.14 13.95 -4.52
CA LYS A 2 9.02 13.26 -3.86
C LYS A 2 7.69 13.75 -4.43
N TYR A 3 6.73 12.85 -4.51
CA TYR A 3 5.38 13.14 -4.96
C TYR A 3 4.40 12.80 -3.84
N ILE A 4 3.24 13.44 -3.88
CA ILE A 4 2.13 13.11 -2.99
C ILE A 4 0.94 12.65 -3.82
N VAL A 5 0.30 11.59 -3.36
CA VAL A 5 -0.86 10.99 -4.00
C VAL A 5 -2.07 11.88 -3.77
N ILE A 6 -2.79 12.22 -4.83
CA ILE A 6 -3.98 13.09 -4.79
C ILE A 6 -5.29 12.35 -5.01
N LYS A 7 -5.23 11.11 -5.51
CA LYS A 7 -6.37 10.20 -5.68
C LYS A 7 -5.94 8.78 -5.39
N ARG A 8 -6.78 7.98 -4.74
CA ARG A 8 -6.50 6.57 -4.46
C ARG A 8 -6.31 5.73 -5.73
N TRP A 9 -5.34 4.84 -5.73
CA TRP A 9 -5.05 3.94 -6.86
C TRP A 9 -4.22 2.72 -6.43
N HIS A 10 -4.15 1.70 -7.28
CA HIS A 10 -3.32 0.52 -7.07
C HIS A 10 -2.14 0.53 -8.05
N ASP A 11 -0.92 0.35 -7.57
CA ASP A 11 0.25 0.25 -8.43
C ASP A 11 0.57 -1.20 -8.79
N LEU A 12 0.32 -1.55 -10.05
CA LEU A 12 0.61 -2.89 -10.58
C LEU A 12 2.12 -3.21 -10.61
N GLN A 13 2.98 -2.18 -10.56
CA GLN A 13 4.44 -2.34 -10.53
C GLN A 13 5.01 -2.49 -9.12
N ASP A 14 4.20 -2.24 -8.08
CA ASP A 14 4.56 -2.35 -6.66
C ASP A 14 3.64 -3.36 -5.98
N ASN A 15 3.62 -4.60 -6.47
CA ASN A 15 2.85 -5.70 -5.90
C ASN A 15 1.36 -5.40 -5.67
N ASN A 16 0.76 -4.58 -6.52
CA ASN A 16 -0.63 -4.13 -6.39
C ASN A 16 -0.90 -3.38 -5.07
N PHE A 17 0.12 -2.66 -4.56
CA PHE A 17 0.01 -1.81 -3.39
C PHE A 17 -1.02 -0.70 -3.64
N GLN A 18 -1.90 -0.47 -2.67
CA GLN A 18 -2.89 0.59 -2.71
C GLN A 18 -2.32 1.84 -2.06
N TYR A 19 -2.22 2.92 -2.84
CA TYR A 19 -1.89 4.24 -2.34
C TYR A 19 -3.17 5.01 -1.99
N GLU A 20 -3.20 5.61 -0.82
CA GLU A 20 -4.24 6.52 -0.36
C GLU A 20 -3.87 7.99 -0.62
N VAL A 21 -4.87 8.87 -0.54
CA VAL A 21 -4.65 10.31 -0.73
C VAL A 21 -3.79 10.85 0.41
N GLY A 22 -2.71 11.56 0.08
CA GLY A 22 -1.73 12.07 1.04
C GLY A 22 -0.48 11.21 1.17
N ASP A 23 -0.48 9.99 0.62
CA ASP A 23 0.69 9.12 0.68
C ASP A 23 1.86 9.69 -0.13
N SER A 24 3.07 9.43 0.37
CA SER A 24 4.30 9.73 -0.36
C SER A 24 4.56 8.67 -1.42
N TYR A 25 4.88 9.13 -2.63
CA TYR A 25 5.25 8.29 -3.76
C TYR A 25 6.61 8.72 -4.31
N PRO A 26 7.50 7.78 -4.66
CA PRO A 26 7.40 6.33 -4.45
C PRO A 26 7.65 5.90 -2.98
N ARG A 27 7.28 4.66 -2.64
CA ARG A 27 7.67 4.04 -1.36
C ARG A 27 9.19 3.89 -1.23
N GLU A 28 9.67 3.84 0.01
CA GLU A 28 11.09 3.64 0.28
C GLU A 28 11.62 2.35 -0.37
N GLY A 29 12.78 2.46 -1.02
CA GLY A 29 13.40 1.35 -1.75
C GLY A 29 12.84 1.10 -3.16
N LEU A 30 11.89 1.93 -3.64
CA LEU A 30 11.40 1.87 -5.01
C LEU A 30 11.80 3.09 -5.83
N GLU A 31 12.25 2.83 -7.05
CA GLU A 31 12.59 3.86 -8.04
C GLU A 31 11.76 3.66 -9.31
N PRO A 32 10.62 4.37 -9.46
CA PRO A 32 9.83 4.34 -10.67
C PRO A 32 10.55 5.07 -11.80
N SER A 33 10.30 4.63 -13.04
CA SER A 33 10.81 5.33 -14.23
C SER A 33 10.17 6.71 -14.41
N GLU A 34 10.86 7.62 -15.08
CA GLU A 34 10.34 8.96 -15.40
C GLU A 34 9.02 8.91 -16.19
N ASN A 35 8.92 7.97 -17.14
CA ASN A 35 7.68 7.74 -17.89
C ASN A 35 6.51 7.40 -16.96
N ARG A 36 6.75 6.62 -15.91
CA ARG A 36 5.74 6.26 -14.92
C ARG A 36 5.28 7.48 -14.14
N ILE A 37 6.22 8.32 -13.69
CA ILE A 37 5.90 9.60 -13.03
C ILE A 37 5.04 10.48 -13.94
N LEU A 38 5.39 10.59 -15.22
CA LEU A 38 4.66 11.42 -16.18
C LEU A 38 3.25 10.88 -16.44
N GLU A 39 3.09 9.57 -16.56
CA GLU A 39 1.79 8.92 -16.68
C GLU A 39 0.90 9.21 -15.46
N LEU A 40 1.44 9.07 -14.25
CA LEU A 40 0.72 9.28 -12.99
C LEU A 40 0.45 10.76 -12.68
N SER A 41 1.30 11.67 -13.11
CA SER A 41 1.14 13.12 -12.89
C SER A 41 0.31 13.82 -13.98
N SER A 42 0.02 13.14 -15.08
CA SER A 42 -0.80 13.65 -16.18
C SER A 42 -2.14 12.93 -16.27
N SER A 43 -2.95 13.31 -17.25
CA SER A 43 -4.17 12.60 -17.64
C SER A 43 -3.91 11.48 -18.64
N ASN A 44 -2.65 11.10 -18.88
CA ASN A 44 -2.28 10.04 -19.84
C ASN A 44 -2.21 8.66 -19.17
N ASN A 45 -3.23 8.35 -18.37
CA ASN A 45 -3.40 7.08 -17.66
C ASN A 45 -4.82 6.56 -17.89
N ILE A 46 -5.08 5.29 -17.55
CA ILE A 46 -6.41 4.65 -17.73
C ILE A 46 -7.58 5.50 -17.19
N PRO A 47 -7.50 6.06 -15.97
CA PRO A 47 -8.59 6.89 -15.44
C PRO A 47 -8.64 8.32 -16.01
N GLY A 48 -7.67 8.72 -16.82
CA GLY A 48 -7.64 10.04 -17.49
C GLY A 48 -7.48 11.23 -16.53
N ILE A 49 -6.93 11.01 -15.35
CA ILE A 49 -6.82 12.00 -14.27
C ILE A 49 -5.46 11.88 -13.59
N PRO A 50 -4.83 13.00 -13.20
CA PRO A 50 -3.60 12.95 -12.43
C PRO A 50 -3.84 12.27 -11.08
N LEU A 51 -2.96 11.35 -10.71
CA LEU A 51 -2.97 10.55 -9.49
C LEU A 51 -1.96 11.04 -8.46
N ILE A 52 -0.87 11.68 -8.92
CA ILE A 52 0.17 12.25 -8.06
C ILE A 52 0.46 13.71 -8.44
N LYS A 53 0.99 14.47 -7.48
CA LYS A 53 1.53 15.83 -7.71
C LYS A 53 2.95 15.95 -7.13
N PRO A 54 3.84 16.76 -7.74
CA PRO A 54 5.15 17.02 -7.16
C PRO A 54 4.99 17.69 -5.80
N MET A 55 5.73 17.18 -4.81
CA MET A 55 5.84 17.83 -3.51
C MET A 55 6.87 18.95 -3.66
N ASN A 56 6.42 20.19 -3.60
CA ASN A 56 7.31 21.34 -3.60
C ASN A 56 7.96 21.45 -2.22
N ILE A 57 8.97 20.62 -1.98
CA ILE A 57 9.85 20.77 -0.82
C ILE A 57 10.85 21.84 -1.28
N PRO A 58 10.75 23.09 -0.83
CA PRO A 58 11.86 24.01 -1.04
C PRO A 58 13.09 23.36 -0.42
N ASP A 59 14.23 23.37 -1.11
CA ASP A 59 15.52 22.80 -0.65
C ASP A 59 16.10 23.57 0.56
N SER A 60 15.24 24.12 1.40
CA SER A 60 15.53 24.96 2.54
C SER A 60 14.64 24.47 3.68
N GLU A 61 15.29 23.84 4.65
CA GLU A 61 14.80 23.68 6.02
C GLU A 61 13.98 24.92 6.43
N ASP A 62 12.84 24.71 7.09
CA ASP A 62 11.94 25.72 7.66
C ASP A 62 10.87 26.35 6.73
N SER A 63 9.71 25.72 6.66
CA SER A 63 8.41 26.42 6.82
C SER A 63 7.29 25.40 7.04
N GLY A 64 6.96 25.21 8.31
CA GLY A 64 5.78 24.47 8.71
C GLY A 64 4.47 25.15 8.33
N LEU A 65 3.38 24.45 8.70
CA LEU A 65 1.95 24.81 8.73
C LEU A 65 1.17 24.26 7.52
N LYS A 66 0.10 23.44 7.64
CA LYS A 66 -0.71 23.03 8.80
C LYS A 66 -1.35 21.67 8.54
N ASN A 67 -1.17 20.76 9.49
CA ASN A 67 -2.00 19.59 9.66
C ASN A 67 -3.08 20.03 10.65
N GLU A 68 -4.25 20.44 10.16
CA GLU A 68 -5.38 20.77 11.05
C GLU A 68 -6.62 20.00 10.63
N SER A 69 -7.27 19.40 11.64
CA SER A 69 -8.39 18.45 11.64
C SER A 69 -7.98 17.05 11.14
N ILE A 70 -7.85 16.02 11.98
CA ILE A 70 -8.85 15.54 12.95
C ILE A 70 -8.13 14.94 14.19
N ALA A 71 -8.18 15.64 15.31
CA ALA A 71 -8.08 15.12 16.68
C ALA A 71 -9.39 15.63 17.35
N GLU A 72 -10.29 14.80 17.86
CA GLU A 72 -10.33 14.12 19.17
C GLU A 72 -11.77 13.53 19.23
N LEU A 73 -12.05 12.31 19.72
CA LEU A 73 -12.31 11.90 21.11
C LEU A 73 -12.52 10.36 21.02
N GLU A 74 -11.97 9.46 21.84
CA GLU A 74 -12.17 9.20 23.28
C GLU A 74 -10.96 8.36 23.78
N ASN A 75 -10.12 8.85 24.68
CA ASN A 75 -10.22 8.87 26.16
C ASN A 75 -10.15 7.50 26.87
N ASP A 76 -8.97 7.26 27.45
CA ASP A 76 -8.71 6.82 28.84
C ASP A 76 -9.15 5.43 29.35
N ASN A 77 -8.28 4.43 29.18
CA ASN A 77 -7.94 3.33 30.14
C ASN A 77 -7.02 2.34 29.39
N LEU A 78 -5.81 1.94 29.77
CA LEU A 78 -5.36 1.50 31.08
C LEU A 78 -3.83 1.32 30.99
N GLU A 79 -3.06 2.25 31.55
CA GLU A 79 -1.66 1.97 31.92
C GLU A 79 -1.70 1.40 33.34
N LYS A 80 -1.46 0.09 33.49
CA LYS A 80 -1.01 -0.49 34.75
C LYS A 80 -0.19 -1.77 34.53
N VAL A 81 1.12 -1.53 34.60
CA VAL A 81 2.11 -2.22 35.44
C VAL A 81 2.46 -3.70 35.21
N LEU A 82 3.74 -3.85 34.88
CA LEU A 82 4.77 -4.69 35.54
C LEU A 82 4.69 -6.20 35.33
N ASP A 83 5.67 -6.67 34.57
CA ASP A 83 6.67 -7.68 34.93
C ASP A 83 6.20 -8.86 35.80
N GLU A 84 6.07 -10.04 35.19
CA GLU A 84 6.57 -11.27 35.81
C GLU A 84 6.79 -12.38 34.77
N GLU A 85 8.05 -12.81 34.72
CA GLU A 85 8.56 -14.03 34.13
C GLU A 85 7.75 -15.26 34.57
N THR A 86 7.34 -16.13 33.65
CA THR A 86 7.39 -17.59 33.89
C THR A 86 7.54 -18.36 32.58
N ASP A 87 8.66 -19.07 32.49
CA ASP A 87 8.93 -20.25 31.68
C ASP A 87 7.76 -21.24 31.58
N GLY A 88 7.66 -21.92 30.44
CA GLY A 88 6.99 -23.23 30.40
C GLY A 88 6.33 -23.63 29.08
N ASN A 89 7.15 -24.15 28.17
CA ASN A 89 6.88 -25.28 27.27
C ASN A 89 5.43 -25.83 27.22
N ASN A 90 4.79 -25.81 26.05
CA ASN A 90 4.36 -27.08 25.43
C ASN A 90 4.12 -26.94 23.92
N THR A 91 4.89 -27.72 23.17
CA THR A 91 4.73 -28.08 21.77
C THR A 91 3.46 -28.91 21.54
N HIS A 92 2.68 -28.59 20.50
CA HIS A 92 1.97 -29.64 19.76
C HIS A 92 2.00 -29.31 18.27
N ILE A 93 2.91 -29.99 17.59
CA ILE A 93 2.89 -30.19 16.14
C ILE A 93 1.97 -31.38 15.93
N ASP A 94 0.82 -31.18 15.30
CA ASP A 94 0.13 -32.23 14.57
C ASP A 94 0.10 -31.90 13.07
N ASP A 95 0.80 -32.75 12.34
CA ASP A 95 0.60 -32.96 10.91
C ASP A 95 -0.83 -33.43 10.68
N SER A 96 -1.56 -32.76 9.80
CA SER A 96 -2.58 -33.40 8.97
C SER A 96 -2.84 -32.61 7.70
N SER A 97 -2.14 -33.05 6.67
CA SER A 97 -2.51 -32.99 5.26
C SER A 97 -4.02 -32.90 4.98
N SER A 98 -4.43 -31.94 4.17
CA SER A 98 -5.50 -32.14 3.18
C SER A 98 -5.34 -31.21 1.98
N ILE A 99 -4.79 -31.80 0.94
CA ILE A 99 -4.74 -31.33 -0.45
C ILE A 99 -6.17 -31.29 -1.01
N GLN A 100 -6.61 -30.15 -1.55
CA GLN A 100 -7.63 -30.14 -2.62
C GLN A 100 -7.10 -29.36 -3.83
N LYS A 101 -6.59 -30.14 -4.79
CA LYS A 101 -6.28 -29.70 -6.15
C LYS A 101 -7.59 -29.49 -6.90
N ASN A 102 -7.95 -28.25 -7.20
CA ASN A 102 -8.97 -27.97 -8.20
C ASN A 102 -8.31 -27.81 -9.57
N GLY A 103 -8.19 -28.94 -10.27
CA GLY A 103 -7.73 -29.00 -11.64
C GLY A 103 -8.87 -28.96 -12.67
N ARG A 104 -8.62 -28.16 -13.72
CA ARG A 104 -8.95 -28.39 -15.14
C ARG A 104 -10.40 -28.11 -15.57
N LYS A 105 -10.60 -27.28 -16.62
CA LYS A 105 -10.77 -27.73 -18.02
C LYS A 105 -10.68 -26.57 -19.01
N THR A 106 -9.65 -26.61 -19.86
CA THR A 106 -9.62 -25.95 -21.16
C THR A 106 -10.63 -26.64 -22.08
N LYS A 107 -11.48 -25.86 -22.77
CA LYS A 107 -12.24 -26.36 -23.93
C LYS A 107 -11.61 -25.77 -25.19
N LYS A 108 -10.84 -26.59 -25.90
CA LYS A 108 -10.60 -26.44 -27.34
C LYS A 108 -11.94 -26.56 -28.04
N LYS A 109 -12.34 -25.58 -28.86
CA LYS A 109 -13.41 -25.75 -29.83
C LYS A 109 -12.76 -25.83 -31.22
N VAL A 110 -12.95 -26.99 -31.82
CA VAL A 110 -12.47 -27.40 -33.15
C VAL A 110 -13.37 -26.75 -34.21
N THR A 111 -12.78 -26.41 -35.35
CA THR A 111 -13.41 -25.86 -36.56
C THR A 111 -14.46 -26.79 -37.16
N ASN A 112 -15.47 -26.23 -37.86
CA ASN A 112 -16.02 -26.82 -39.08
C ASN A 112 -16.84 -25.78 -39.89
N THR A 113 -16.77 -25.97 -41.21
CA THR A 113 -17.47 -25.31 -42.33
C THR A 113 -16.82 -24.06 -42.90
#